data_AF-A0A5B7UTT4-F1
#
_entry.id   AF-A0A5B7UTT4-F1
#
_cell.length_a   1.000
_cell.length_b   1.000
_cell.length_c   1.000
_cell.angle_alpha   90.00
_cell.angle_beta   90.00
_cell.angle_gamma   90.00
#
_symmetry.space_group_name_H-M   'P 1'
#
loop_
_entity.id
_entity.type
_entity.pdbx_description
1 polymer ?
#
loop_
_entity_poly.entity_id
_entity_poly.type
_entity_poly.pdbx_seq_one_letter_code
_entity_poly.pdbx_strand_id
1 'polypeptide(L)'
;MSGITRRQAIGAASAVAGAAVVGVGAAQGPAVAAGHGAEPGSFDEVYLGRRIQGGPATGHGGHHADHGGGYSVRIDGDELHIMRNADGTWISVINHYDPQATPRALARAAVDDLQGAALVPLAPATR
;
A
#
# COMPACT_ATOMS: atom_id res chain seq x y z
N MET A 1 30.83 -3.64 -47.27
CA MET A 1 30.51 -2.22 -47.57
C MET A 1 29.32 -2.16 -48.51
N SER A 2 28.47 -1.14 -48.34
CA SER A 2 27.23 -0.82 -49.07
C SER A 2 26.02 -1.62 -48.58
N GLY A 3 25.05 -1.10 -47.82
CA GLY A 3 24.63 0.29 -47.59
C GLY A 3 23.14 0.38 -47.92
N ILE A 4 22.25 0.08 -46.96
CA ILE A 4 20.80 0.23 -47.18
C ILE A 4 20.43 1.69 -46.94
N THR A 5 20.20 2.39 -48.03
CA THR A 5 19.94 3.82 -48.11
C THR A 5 18.48 4.13 -47.74
N ARG A 6 18.31 5.09 -46.84
CA ARG A 6 17.07 5.88 -46.68
C ARG A 6 16.60 6.35 -48.06
N ARG A 7 15.28 6.25 -48.36
CA ARG A 7 14.40 7.38 -48.75
C ARG A 7 13.10 6.92 -49.46
N GLN A 8 11.99 7.15 -48.76
CA GLN A 8 10.68 7.67 -49.20
C GLN A 8 9.90 6.98 -50.33
N ALA A 9 8.65 6.61 -50.00
CA ALA A 9 7.51 6.93 -50.85
C ALA A 9 6.32 7.33 -49.96
N ILE A 10 5.89 8.59 -50.13
CA ILE A 10 4.69 9.19 -49.56
C ILE A 10 3.56 9.00 -50.57
N GLY A 11 2.34 8.76 -50.09
CA GLY A 11 1.09 8.98 -50.84
C GLY A 11 0.03 7.93 -50.47
N ALA A 12 -1.25 8.23 -50.28
CA ALA A 12 -1.98 9.48 -50.24
C ALA A 12 -3.30 9.23 -49.48
N ALA A 13 -3.91 10.29 -48.99
CA ALA A 13 -5.11 10.31 -48.16
C ALA A 13 -6.38 9.78 -48.86
N SER A 14 -7.30 9.24 -48.06
CA SER A 14 -8.74 9.25 -48.35
C SER A 14 -9.49 9.78 -47.12
N ALA A 15 -10.49 10.63 -47.39
CA ALA A 15 -11.14 11.55 -46.47
C ALA A 15 -12.50 11.02 -45.95
N VAL A 16 -12.77 11.22 -44.65
CA VAL A 16 -14.01 11.60 -43.90
C VAL A 16 -15.36 11.02 -44.41
N ALA A 17 -16.28 10.43 -43.63
CA ALA A 17 -16.90 10.89 -42.38
C ALA A 17 -17.79 9.78 -41.76
N GLY A 18 -18.00 9.80 -40.42
CA GLY A 18 -19.13 9.07 -39.83
C GLY A 18 -19.13 8.90 -38.30
N ALA A 19 -19.80 9.84 -37.63
CA ALA A 19 -20.46 9.74 -36.31
C ALA A 19 -19.65 9.44 -35.04
N ALA A 20 -19.79 10.37 -34.08
CA ALA A 20 -19.26 10.32 -32.72
C ALA A 20 -20.09 9.42 -31.80
N VAL A 21 -19.40 8.69 -30.91
CA VAL A 21 -19.76 8.58 -29.49
C VAL A 21 -18.49 8.70 -28.67
N VAL A 22 -18.36 9.83 -28.00
CA VAL A 22 -17.34 10.08 -26.98
C VAL A 22 -17.67 9.19 -25.80
N GLY A 23 -16.84 8.19 -25.57
CA GLY A 23 -16.87 7.34 -24.39
C GLY A 23 -15.47 7.21 -23.81
N VAL A 24 -14.82 8.35 -23.53
CA VAL A 24 -13.62 8.34 -22.67
C VAL A 24 -14.14 8.04 -21.27
N GLY A 25 -14.19 6.75 -20.94
CA GLY A 25 -14.33 6.32 -19.56
C GLY A 25 -13.12 6.84 -18.81
N ALA A 26 -13.24 8.03 -18.23
CA ALA A 26 -12.35 8.46 -17.18
C ALA A 26 -12.51 7.42 -16.07
N ALA A 27 -11.54 6.50 -15.99
CA ALA A 27 -11.31 5.71 -14.79
C ALA A 27 -10.94 6.72 -13.71
N GLN A 28 -11.97 7.28 -13.06
CA GLN A 28 -11.85 7.99 -11.81
C GLN A 28 -11.52 6.91 -10.78
N GLY A 29 -10.25 6.52 -10.72
CA GLY A 29 -9.71 5.95 -9.49
C GLY A 29 -10.05 6.95 -8.39
N PRO A 30 -10.52 6.51 -7.20
CA PRO A 30 -10.89 7.42 -6.15
C PRO A 30 -9.69 8.31 -5.85
N ALA A 31 -9.82 9.60 -6.21
CA ALA A 31 -8.91 10.63 -5.74
C ALA A 31 -9.17 10.73 -4.24
N VAL A 32 -8.41 9.96 -3.47
CA VAL A 32 -8.35 10.13 -2.02
C VAL A 32 -7.82 11.53 -1.79
N ALA A 33 -8.72 12.44 -1.45
CA ALA A 33 -8.33 13.74 -0.97
C ALA A 33 -7.35 13.49 0.19
N ALA A 34 -6.11 13.96 0.04
CA ALA A 34 -5.11 13.98 1.10
C ALA A 34 -5.52 15.01 2.17
N GLY A 35 -6.69 14.81 2.76
CA GLY A 35 -6.97 15.33 4.08
C GLY A 35 -6.12 14.52 5.04
N HIS A 36 -5.61 15.18 6.09
CA HIS A 36 -5.09 14.48 7.25
C HIS A 36 -6.27 13.66 7.81
N GLY A 37 -6.44 12.45 7.29
CA GLY A 37 -7.56 11.59 7.59
C GLY A 37 -7.58 11.35 9.09
N ALA A 38 -8.78 11.37 9.66
CA ALA A 38 -9.00 11.09 11.08
C ALA A 38 -8.14 9.89 11.52
N GLU A 39 -7.52 10.01 12.68
CA GLU A 39 -6.69 8.96 13.26
C GLU A 39 -7.44 7.61 13.22
N PRO A 40 -6.82 6.52 12.76
CA PRO A 40 -7.50 5.23 12.72
C PRO A 40 -7.95 4.80 14.12
N GLY A 41 -9.17 4.27 14.22
CA GLY A 41 -9.64 3.65 15.46
C GLY A 41 -8.83 2.40 15.80
N SER A 42 -8.74 2.07 17.09
CA SER A 42 -8.13 0.83 17.55
C SER A 42 -8.91 -0.41 17.11
N PHE A 43 -8.24 -1.56 17.09
CA PHE A 43 -8.86 -2.86 16.82
C PHE A 43 -8.16 -3.98 17.59
N ASP A 44 -8.92 -5.05 17.88
CA ASP A 44 -8.44 -6.31 18.45
C ASP A 44 -9.37 -7.42 17.93
N GLU A 45 -8.85 -8.30 17.07
CA GLU A 45 -9.63 -9.41 16.49
C GLU A 45 -8.75 -10.65 16.27
N VAL A 46 -9.40 -11.79 16.02
CA VAL A 46 -8.73 -13.00 15.55
C VAL A 46 -9.00 -13.16 14.07
N TYR A 47 -7.94 -13.16 13.25
CA TYR A 47 -8.01 -13.34 11.80
C TYR A 47 -7.18 -14.56 11.40
N LEU A 48 -7.81 -15.53 10.72
CA LEU A 48 -7.19 -16.82 10.37
C LEU A 48 -6.48 -17.52 11.54
N GLY A 49 -7.04 -17.41 12.75
CA GLY A 49 -6.48 -18.02 13.96
C GLY A 49 -5.34 -17.23 14.63
N ARG A 50 -4.96 -16.07 14.08
CA ARG A 50 -3.93 -15.16 14.62
C ARG A 50 -4.61 -13.97 15.30
N ARG A 51 -4.17 -13.58 16.49
CA ARG A 51 -4.67 -12.36 17.14
C ARG A 51 -3.98 -11.16 16.51
N ILE A 52 -4.75 -10.23 15.97
CA ILE A 52 -4.23 -8.98 15.43
C ILE A 52 -4.78 -7.80 16.21
N GLN A 53 -3.91 -6.85 16.53
CA GLN A 53 -4.24 -5.68 17.32
C GLN A 53 -3.65 -4.44 16.68
N GLY A 54 -4.32 -3.31 16.84
CA GLY A 54 -3.74 -2.02 16.49
C GLY A 54 -4.37 -0.87 17.26
N GLY A 55 -3.60 0.19 17.44
CA GLY A 55 -4.05 1.39 18.12
C GLY A 55 -2.91 2.40 18.28
N PRO A 56 -3.16 3.50 19.01
CA PRO A 56 -2.12 4.47 19.35
C PRO A 56 -0.90 3.75 19.95
N ALA A 57 0.28 4.11 19.49
CA ALA A 57 1.53 3.55 19.98
C ALA A 57 1.71 3.92 21.46
N THR A 58 1.62 2.93 22.34
CA THR A 58 1.84 3.11 23.80
C THR A 58 3.29 2.76 24.13
N GLY A 59 4.20 3.72 24.01
CA GLY A 59 5.58 3.56 24.48
C GLY A 59 6.58 4.56 23.87
N HIS A 60 7.59 4.95 24.65
CA HIS A 60 8.80 5.63 24.17
C HIS A 60 9.75 4.60 23.52
N GLY A 61 9.26 3.88 22.51
CA GLY A 61 9.90 2.67 21.97
C GLY A 61 10.57 2.90 20.63
N GLY A 62 11.70 3.63 20.61
CA GLY A 62 12.62 3.70 19.48
C GLY A 62 12.09 4.35 18.19
N HIS A 63 13.00 4.62 17.25
CA HIS A 63 12.75 5.30 15.97
C HIS A 63 11.67 4.64 15.07
N HIS A 64 11.16 3.46 15.43
CA HIS A 64 10.13 2.75 14.66
C HIS A 64 8.72 3.30 14.88
N ALA A 65 8.43 3.90 16.04
CA ALA A 65 7.13 4.53 16.32
C ALA A 65 6.89 5.79 15.44
N ASP A 66 7.97 6.46 15.03
CA ASP A 66 7.92 7.66 14.20
C ASP A 66 7.42 7.37 12.78
N HIS A 67 7.75 6.19 12.22
CA HIS A 67 7.37 5.83 10.86
C HIS A 67 5.89 5.40 10.73
N GLY A 68 5.31 4.85 11.81
CA GLY A 68 3.90 4.48 11.89
C GLY A 68 2.96 5.66 12.17
N GLY A 69 3.48 6.90 12.24
CA GLY A 69 2.68 8.08 12.58
C GLY A 69 2.05 8.02 13.96
N GLY A 70 2.71 7.37 14.93
CA GLY A 70 2.15 7.16 16.27
C GLY A 70 1.10 6.04 16.35
N TYR A 71 0.95 5.21 15.32
CA TYR A 71 0.13 4.00 15.34
C TYR A 71 1.00 2.74 15.45
N SER A 72 0.51 1.70 16.12
CA SER A 72 1.20 0.41 16.25
C SER A 72 0.27 -0.74 15.85
N VAL A 73 0.85 -1.80 15.30
CA VAL A 73 0.15 -3.05 14.95
C VAL A 73 0.90 -4.23 15.55
N ARG A 74 0.17 -5.20 16.09
CA ARG A 74 0.73 -6.43 16.66
C ARG A 74 0.06 -7.66 16.08
N ILE A 75 0.82 -8.75 15.91
CA ILE A 75 0.35 -10.08 15.54
C ILE A 75 0.79 -11.04 16.64
N ASP A 76 -0.15 -11.66 17.34
CA ASP A 76 0.05 -12.49 18.54
C ASP A 76 0.88 -11.84 19.64
N GLY A 77 0.86 -10.51 19.71
CA GLY A 77 1.61 -9.71 20.68
C GLY A 77 2.96 -9.18 20.18
N ASP A 78 3.50 -9.75 19.10
CA ASP A 78 4.72 -9.28 18.45
C ASP A 78 4.43 -8.07 17.56
N GLU A 79 5.30 -7.07 17.60
CA GLU A 79 5.12 -5.83 16.87
C GLU A 79 5.44 -5.99 15.38
N LEU A 80 4.46 -5.68 14.54
CA LEU A 80 4.63 -5.56 13.09
C LEU A 80 5.12 -4.15 12.79
N HIS A 81 6.30 -4.03 12.18
CA HIS A 81 6.78 -2.73 11.73
C HIS A 81 5.93 -2.23 10.55
N ILE A 82 5.39 -1.02 10.70
CA ILE A 82 4.50 -0.39 9.74
C ILE A 82 4.99 1.00 9.37
N MET A 83 4.54 1.50 8.23
CA MET A 83 4.70 2.90 7.86
C MET A 83 3.41 3.44 7.27
N ARG A 84 3.15 4.72 7.53
CA ARG A 84 2.08 5.47 6.88
C ARG A 84 2.65 6.28 5.72
N ASN A 85 2.11 6.07 4.53
CA ASN A 85 2.46 6.83 3.34
C ASN A 85 1.85 8.24 3.40
N ALA A 86 2.38 9.16 2.58
CA ALA A 86 1.91 10.54 2.52
C ALA A 86 0.46 10.67 2.03
N ASP A 87 -0.03 9.70 1.25
CA ASP A 87 -1.42 9.61 0.81
C ASP A 87 -2.35 8.97 1.85
N GLY A 88 -1.82 8.60 3.02
CA GLY A 88 -2.55 8.01 4.12
C GLY A 88 -2.72 6.49 4.04
N THR A 89 -2.22 5.83 2.99
CA THR A 89 -2.15 4.36 2.92
C THR A 89 -1.08 3.81 3.86
N TRP A 90 -1.11 2.50 4.08
CA TRP A 90 -0.26 1.82 5.06
C TRP A 90 0.50 0.68 4.41
N ILE A 91 1.75 0.50 4.79
CA ILE A 91 2.60 -0.63 4.37
C ILE A 91 3.29 -1.23 5.59
N SER A 92 3.73 -2.48 5.49
CA SER A 92 4.42 -3.20 6.56
C SER A 92 5.79 -3.69 6.08
N VAL A 93 6.62 -4.17 6.99
CA VAL A 93 7.88 -4.83 6.59
C VAL A 93 7.63 -6.13 5.79
N ILE A 94 6.47 -6.76 5.94
CA ILE A 94 6.09 -7.97 5.18
C ILE A 94 5.55 -7.57 3.80
N ASN A 95 4.63 -6.60 3.77
CA ASN A 95 3.93 -6.13 2.57
C ASN A 95 4.34 -4.69 2.24
N HIS A 96 5.61 -4.48 1.94
CA HIS A 96 6.18 -3.13 1.83
C HIS A 96 5.78 -2.38 0.56
N TYR A 97 5.54 -3.12 -0.53
CA TYR A 97 5.21 -2.56 -1.85
C TYR A 97 3.74 -2.76 -2.22
N ASP A 98 2.89 -3.12 -1.25
CA ASP A 98 1.47 -3.38 -1.44
C ASP A 98 0.64 -2.52 -0.46
N PRO A 99 0.33 -1.25 -0.82
CA PRO A 99 -0.35 -0.32 0.07
C PRO A 99 -1.76 -0.75 0.44
N GLN A 100 -2.05 -0.75 1.73
CA GLN A 100 -3.35 -1.06 2.30
C GLN A 100 -4.06 0.20 2.78
N ALA A 101 -5.38 0.26 2.57
CA ALA A 101 -6.18 1.44 2.90
C ALA A 101 -6.31 1.68 4.43
N THR A 102 -6.13 0.65 5.25
CA THR A 102 -6.29 0.73 6.71
C THR A 102 -5.26 -0.12 7.45
N PRO A 103 -4.92 0.20 8.71
CA PRO A 103 -4.05 -0.65 9.53
C PRO A 103 -4.59 -2.07 9.76
N ARG A 104 -5.93 -2.24 9.81
CA ARG A 104 -6.54 -3.58 9.92
C ARG A 104 -6.33 -4.39 8.65
N ALA A 105 -6.54 -3.79 7.47
CA ALA A 105 -6.27 -4.45 6.19
C ALA A 105 -4.78 -4.83 6.08
N LEU A 106 -3.88 -3.95 6.53
CA LEU A 106 -2.45 -4.22 6.62
C LEU A 106 -2.12 -5.43 7.50
N ALA A 107 -2.72 -5.51 8.70
CA ALA A 107 -2.50 -6.63 9.60
C ALA A 107 -3.00 -7.96 9.01
N ARG A 108 -4.13 -7.94 8.29
CA ARG A 108 -4.67 -9.12 7.61
C ARG A 108 -3.78 -9.57 6.45
N ALA A 109 -3.31 -8.65 5.61
CA ALA A 109 -2.36 -8.95 4.54
C ALA A 109 -1.07 -9.59 5.07
N ALA A 110 -0.54 -9.08 6.18
CA ALA A 110 0.61 -9.66 6.85
C ALA A 110 0.33 -11.09 7.37
N VAL A 111 -0.86 -11.34 7.91
CA VAL A 111 -1.25 -12.70 8.34
C VAL A 111 -1.39 -13.66 7.15
N ASP A 112 -1.98 -13.19 6.05
CA ASP A 112 -2.13 -13.98 4.82
C ASP A 112 -0.75 -14.45 4.29
N ASP A 113 0.24 -13.54 4.28
CA ASP A 113 1.61 -13.83 3.80
C ASP A 113 2.47 -14.61 4.80
N LEU A 114 2.21 -14.48 6.11
CA LEU A 114 2.92 -15.28 7.12
C LEU A 114 2.56 -16.76 7.02
N GLN A 115 1.37 -17.11 6.53
CA GLN A 115 0.96 -18.51 6.32
C GLN A 115 1.15 -19.41 7.57
N GLY A 116 0.95 -18.84 8.75
CA GLY A 116 1.14 -19.52 10.04
C GLY A 116 2.54 -19.40 10.66
N ALA A 117 3.51 -18.77 9.98
CA ALA A 117 4.81 -18.45 10.56
C ALA A 117 4.69 -17.42 11.70
N ALA A 118 5.55 -17.55 12.70
CA ALA A 118 5.67 -16.56 13.77
C ALA A 118 6.32 -15.28 13.24
N LEU A 119 5.80 -14.13 13.67
CA LEU A 119 6.44 -12.85 13.42
C LEU A 119 7.66 -12.73 14.35
N VAL A 120 8.77 -12.21 13.84
CA VAL A 120 9.98 -11.97 14.65
C VAL A 120 10.17 -10.46 14.82
N PRO A 121 10.41 -9.96 16.05
CA PRO A 121 10.69 -8.54 16.27
C PRO A 121 11.93 -8.07 15.50
N LEU A 122 11.83 -6.90 14.84
CA LEU A 122 12.97 -6.31 14.10
C LEU A 122 14.13 -5.86 15.00
N ALA A 123 13.84 -5.54 16.26
CA ALA A 123 14.84 -5.25 17.27
C ALA A 123 14.53 -6.05 18.54
N PRO A 124 15.55 -6.60 19.21
CA PRO A 124 15.35 -7.22 20.51
C PRO A 124 14.82 -6.18 21.49
N ALA A 125 13.86 -6.57 22.33
CA ALA A 125 13.41 -5.73 23.42
C ALA A 125 14.63 -5.32 24.26
N THR A 126 14.86 -4.01 24.37
CA THR A 126 15.90 -3.49 25.26
C THR A 126 15.50 -3.89 26.68
N ARG A 127 16.31 -4.74 27.31
CA ARG A 127 16.13 -5.17 28.71
C ARG A 127 16.56 -4.08 29.66
#